data_AF-A0A1F6HVV3-F1
#
_entry.id   AF-A0A1F6HVV3-F1
#
_cell.length_a   1.000
_cell.length_b   1.000
_cell.length_c   1.000
_cell.angle_alpha   90.00
_cell.angle_beta   90.00
_cell.angle_gamma   90.00
#
_symmetry.space_group_name_H-M   'P 1'
#
loop_
_entity.id
_entity.type
_entity.pdbx_description
1 polymer ?
#
loop_
_entity_poly.entity_id
_entity_poly.type
_entity_poly.pdbx_seq_one_letter_code
_entity_poly.pdbx_strand_id
1 'polypeptide(L)'
;MISILTILVISLAIVITAQNATKDSEKKSESAINYPTEIPSQTPTPTLSPTPITHNQPTGIPPTSTPTNTPTQPTQPNSDFQYPGSTLIERVESTTIFESIDDPKKITDWYKDKIKSMNMNVTSFIQTSTNGKVLNKLAGANGKTEARVEIEKQENSQIVKISASVY
;
A
#
# COMPACT_ATOMS: atom_id res chain seq x y z
N MET A 1 -7.76 29.09 -61.11
CA MET A 1 -7.46 28.00 -60.15
C MET A 1 -5.96 27.94 -59.85
N ILE A 2 -5.40 28.92 -59.13
CA ILE A 2 -3.97 28.94 -58.69
C ILE A 2 -3.85 29.42 -57.22
N SER A 3 -4.94 29.46 -56.46
CA SER A 3 -4.95 30.12 -55.13
C SER A 3 -4.89 29.18 -53.92
N ILE A 4 -4.92 27.86 -54.12
CA ILE A 4 -5.01 26.88 -53.02
C ILE A 4 -3.63 26.29 -52.67
N LEU A 5 -2.67 26.32 -53.61
CA LEU A 5 -1.36 25.68 -53.42
C LEU A 5 -0.38 26.53 -52.57
N THR A 6 -0.57 27.85 -52.48
CA THR A 6 0.33 28.75 -51.74
C THR A 6 0.07 28.75 -50.22
N ILE A 7 -1.16 28.42 -49.78
CA ILE A 7 -1.54 28.41 -48.36
C ILE A 7 -0.96 27.19 -47.63
N LEU A 8 -0.68 26.09 -48.35
CA LEU A 8 -0.12 24.86 -47.77
C LEU A 8 1.38 24.96 -47.46
N VAL A 9 2.14 25.84 -48.14
CA VAL A 9 3.60 25.94 -47.95
C VAL A 9 3.95 26.83 -46.76
N ILE A 10 3.10 27.79 -46.40
CA ILE A 10 3.35 28.71 -45.27
C ILE A 10 3.06 28.03 -43.91
N SER A 11 2.16 27.05 -43.86
CA SER A 11 1.81 26.34 -42.62
C SER A 11 2.89 25.34 -42.16
N LEU A 12 3.79 24.89 -43.04
CA LEU A 12 4.86 23.95 -42.66
C LEU A 12 6.12 24.64 -42.08
N ALA A 13 6.28 25.95 -42.26
CA ALA A 13 7.44 26.70 -41.75
C ALA A 13 7.34 27.07 -40.26
N ILE A 14 6.15 26.99 -39.63
CA ILE A 14 5.94 27.41 -38.23
C ILE A 14 6.28 26.29 -37.23
N VAL A 15 6.31 25.03 -37.66
CA VAL A 15 6.50 23.87 -36.75
C VAL A 15 7.97 23.60 -36.41
N ILE A 16 8.94 24.16 -37.15
CA ILE A 16 10.36 23.85 -36.96
C ILE A 16 11.04 24.75 -35.90
N THR A 17 10.49 25.91 -35.55
CA THR A 17 11.12 26.84 -34.59
C THR A 17 10.76 26.58 -33.12
N ALA A 18 9.83 25.66 -32.82
CA ALA A 18 9.35 25.43 -31.45
C ALA A 18 10.11 24.32 -30.66
N GLN A 19 11.13 23.68 -31.23
CA GLN A 19 11.84 22.57 -30.57
C GLN A 19 13.28 22.88 -30.10
N ASN A 20 13.75 24.15 -30.19
CA ASN A 20 15.15 24.50 -29.86
C ASN A 20 15.37 25.49 -28.71
N ALA A 21 14.37 25.73 -27.85
CA ALA A 21 14.55 26.38 -26.55
C ALA A 21 13.91 25.45 -25.51
N THR A 22 14.61 24.82 -24.56
CA THR A 22 15.59 25.40 -23.64
C THR A 22 16.51 24.28 -23.14
N LYS A 23 17.82 24.43 -23.37
CA LYS A 23 18.87 23.70 -22.65
C LYS A 23 19.13 24.36 -21.29
N ASP A 24 19.64 23.56 -20.38
CA ASP A 24 20.36 23.94 -19.16
C ASP A 24 19.58 24.51 -17.97
N SER A 25 19.42 23.67 -16.95
CA SER A 25 19.53 24.05 -15.55
C SER A 25 19.92 22.83 -14.70
N GLU A 26 21.19 22.45 -14.84
CA GLU A 26 21.92 21.77 -13.77
C GLU A 26 22.20 22.82 -12.68
N LYS A 27 21.59 22.66 -11.50
CA LYS A 27 22.05 23.38 -10.31
C LYS A 27 22.38 22.38 -9.21
N LYS A 28 23.66 22.00 -9.21
CA LYS A 28 24.45 21.56 -8.07
C LYS A 28 24.03 22.33 -6.79
N SER A 29 23.54 21.61 -5.79
CA SER A 29 23.52 22.08 -4.40
C SER A 29 24.26 21.06 -3.56
N GLU A 30 25.56 21.31 -3.48
CA GLU A 30 26.47 20.73 -2.52
C GLU A 30 26.46 21.67 -1.31
N SER A 31 25.79 21.27 -0.24
CA SER A 31 25.99 21.85 1.09
C SER A 31 26.47 20.75 2.02
N ALA A 32 27.78 20.77 2.24
CA ALA A 32 28.44 20.09 3.34
C ALA A 32 28.32 20.94 4.63
N ILE A 33 28.63 20.27 5.76
CA ILE A 33 28.94 20.80 7.12
C ILE A 33 27.67 21.08 7.98
N ASN A 34 27.46 20.62 9.22
CA ASN A 34 28.33 20.16 10.31
C ASN A 34 27.58 19.18 11.23
N TYR A 35 28.27 18.17 11.78
CA TYR A 35 27.75 17.25 12.78
C TYR A 35 27.70 17.89 14.18
N PRO A 36 26.73 17.49 15.01
CA PRO A 36 27.00 17.16 16.41
C PRO A 36 27.03 15.64 16.57
N THR A 37 28.17 15.11 16.99
CA THR A 37 28.30 13.75 17.53
C THR A 37 27.55 13.69 18.87
N GLU A 38 26.31 13.19 18.87
CA GLU A 38 25.68 12.76 20.12
C GLU A 38 26.18 11.35 20.47
N ILE A 39 26.88 11.30 21.60
CA ILE A 39 27.39 10.09 22.26
C ILE A 39 26.18 9.28 22.76
N PRO A 40 26.13 7.96 22.55
CA PRO A 40 25.02 7.13 23.02
C PRO A 40 24.93 7.12 24.55
N SER A 41 23.83 7.63 25.09
CA SER A 41 23.47 7.43 26.49
C SER A 41 22.96 6.00 26.68
N GLN A 42 23.75 5.19 27.40
CA GLN A 42 23.37 3.84 27.79
C GLN A 42 22.15 3.92 28.73
N THR A 43 21.01 3.44 28.26
CA THR A 43 19.84 3.23 29.12
C THR A 43 20.01 1.92 29.87
N PRO A 44 19.87 1.88 31.20
CA PRO A 44 20.05 0.65 31.98
C PRO A 44 18.96 -0.39 31.65
N THR A 45 19.42 -1.59 31.33
CA THR A 45 18.66 -2.83 31.21
C THR A 45 17.89 -3.14 32.50
N PRO A 46 16.55 -3.31 32.50
CA PRO A 46 15.87 -3.94 33.62
C PRO A 46 16.13 -5.45 33.61
N THR A 47 16.80 -5.91 34.65
CA THR A 47 17.04 -7.31 35.01
C THR A 47 15.72 -8.05 35.21
N LEU A 48 15.49 -9.12 34.43
CA LEU A 48 14.40 -10.07 34.69
C LEU A 48 14.75 -10.88 35.95
N SER A 49 13.88 -10.79 36.96
CA SER A 49 13.90 -11.64 38.15
C SER A 49 13.24 -12.99 37.83
N PRO A 50 13.88 -14.15 38.09
CA PRO A 50 13.26 -15.45 37.87
C PRO A 50 12.18 -15.69 38.93
N THR A 51 10.93 -15.83 38.49
CA THR A 51 9.82 -16.27 39.34
C THR A 51 9.91 -17.80 39.53
N PRO A 52 9.75 -18.32 40.75
CA PRO A 52 9.79 -19.76 41.00
C PRO A 52 8.59 -20.47 40.34
N ILE A 53 8.89 -21.48 39.51
CA ILE A 53 7.94 -22.42 38.92
C ILE A 53 7.35 -23.32 40.01
N THR A 54 6.07 -23.10 40.33
CA THR A 54 5.26 -24.09 41.08
C THR A 54 4.60 -25.02 40.08
N HIS A 55 5.07 -26.26 40.09
CA HIS A 55 4.53 -27.40 39.36
C HIS A 55 3.17 -27.80 39.94
N ASN A 56 2.08 -27.64 39.17
CA ASN A 56 0.81 -28.32 39.40
C ASN A 56 0.23 -28.76 38.04
N GLN A 57 0.34 -30.07 37.79
CA GLN A 57 -0.34 -30.83 36.74
C GLN A 57 -1.70 -31.36 37.27
N PRO A 58 -2.55 -32.02 36.48
CA PRO A 58 -3.52 -31.51 35.51
C PRO A 58 -5.00 -31.79 35.92
N THR A 59 -5.95 -31.02 35.40
CA THR A 59 -7.34 -31.52 35.29
C THR A 59 -7.99 -31.00 34.01
N GLY A 60 -8.42 -31.95 33.17
CA GLY A 60 -9.00 -31.69 31.85
C GLY A 60 -10.37 -31.01 31.90
N ILE A 61 -10.61 -30.18 30.91
CA ILE A 61 -11.95 -29.73 30.51
C ILE A 61 -11.95 -29.73 28.97
N PRO A 62 -12.89 -30.41 28.29
CA PRO A 62 -12.99 -30.36 26.83
C PRO A 62 -13.35 -28.94 26.38
N PRO A 63 -12.83 -28.45 25.24
CA PRO A 63 -13.27 -27.17 24.70
C PRO A 63 -14.71 -27.30 24.20
N THR A 64 -15.64 -26.69 24.91
CA THR A 64 -17.01 -26.47 24.45
C THR A 64 -16.96 -25.50 23.27
N SER A 65 -17.28 -25.98 22.07
CA SER A 65 -17.43 -25.15 20.87
C SER A 65 -18.67 -24.26 21.02
N THR A 66 -18.47 -23.00 21.39
CA THR A 66 -19.52 -21.99 21.35
C THR A 66 -19.81 -21.64 19.89
N PRO A 67 -21.07 -21.67 19.41
CA PRO A 67 -21.38 -21.21 18.06
C PRO A 67 -21.09 -19.72 17.96
N THR A 68 -20.13 -19.37 17.11
CA THR A 68 -19.85 -17.99 16.71
C THR A 68 -21.09 -17.43 16.04
N ASN A 69 -21.67 -16.37 16.63
CA ASN A 69 -22.75 -15.62 16.03
C ASN A 69 -22.31 -15.15 14.63
N THR A 70 -22.98 -15.66 13.61
CA THR A 70 -22.77 -15.23 12.22
C THR A 70 -23.29 -13.80 12.08
N PRO A 71 -22.46 -12.81 11.72
CA PRO A 71 -22.95 -11.48 11.42
C PRO A 71 -23.88 -11.54 10.21
N THR A 72 -25.08 -11.00 10.36
CA THR A 72 -26.03 -10.76 9.27
C THR A 72 -25.32 -10.00 8.15
N GLN A 73 -25.18 -10.65 7.00
CA GLN A 73 -24.49 -10.15 5.82
C GLN A 73 -25.09 -8.82 5.33
N PRO A 74 -24.34 -7.71 5.32
CA PRO A 74 -24.65 -6.59 4.44
C PRO A 74 -24.17 -6.94 3.03
N THR A 75 -25.10 -6.79 2.08
CA THR A 75 -24.95 -6.47 0.65
C THR A 75 -23.65 -6.88 -0.06
N GLN A 76 -23.79 -7.82 -1.00
CA GLN A 76 -22.96 -8.15 -2.18
C GLN A 76 -21.41 -8.11 -2.06
N PRO A 77 -20.72 -9.18 -2.49
CA PRO A 77 -19.36 -9.45 -2.07
C PRO A 77 -18.38 -8.46 -2.71
N ASN A 78 -17.60 -7.79 -1.87
CA ASN A 78 -16.29 -7.26 -2.26
C ASN A 78 -15.24 -8.38 -2.46
N SER A 79 -15.68 -9.58 -2.88
CA SER A 79 -14.81 -10.66 -3.37
C SER A 79 -13.96 -10.18 -4.54
N ASP A 80 -14.43 -9.19 -5.29
CA ASP A 80 -13.72 -8.65 -6.44
C ASP A 80 -12.39 -8.00 -6.04
N PHE A 81 -12.25 -7.56 -4.79
CA PHE A 81 -11.01 -6.99 -4.24
C PHE A 81 -10.22 -7.97 -3.37
N GLN A 82 -10.60 -9.25 -3.33
CA GLN A 82 -9.82 -10.26 -2.64
C GLN A 82 -8.55 -10.61 -3.43
N TYR A 83 -7.38 -10.46 -2.79
CA TYR A 83 -6.11 -10.89 -3.37
C TYR A 83 -6.08 -12.44 -3.50
N PRO A 84 -5.63 -13.01 -4.63
CA PRO A 84 -5.55 -14.46 -4.80
C PRO A 84 -4.71 -15.15 -3.71
N GLY A 85 -5.27 -16.19 -3.08
CA GLY A 85 -4.59 -16.91 -2.00
C GLY A 85 -4.60 -16.19 -0.64
N SER A 86 -5.29 -15.05 -0.52
CA SER A 86 -5.58 -14.44 0.78
C SER A 86 -6.80 -15.07 1.46
N THR A 87 -6.78 -15.10 2.79
CA THR A 87 -7.86 -15.57 3.65
C THR A 87 -8.67 -14.38 4.14
N LEU A 88 -9.99 -14.43 4.01
CA LEU A 88 -10.90 -13.44 4.61
C LEU A 88 -10.90 -13.60 6.13
N ILE A 89 -10.57 -12.52 6.85
CA ILE A 89 -10.58 -12.49 8.32
C ILE A 89 -11.84 -11.81 8.84
N GLU A 90 -12.17 -10.65 8.28
CA GLU A 90 -13.26 -9.82 8.81
C GLU A 90 -13.84 -8.91 7.71
N ARG A 91 -15.13 -8.57 7.86
CA ARG A 91 -15.78 -7.50 7.09
C ARG A 91 -16.42 -6.53 8.07
N VAL A 92 -16.03 -5.26 7.96
CA VAL A 92 -16.53 -4.15 8.79
C VAL A 92 -16.99 -3.04 7.87
N GLU A 93 -18.30 -2.78 7.83
CA GLU A 93 -18.90 -1.77 6.96
C GLU A 93 -18.49 -1.94 5.47
N SER A 94 -17.85 -0.94 4.87
CA SER A 94 -17.31 -0.96 3.50
C SER A 94 -15.90 -1.53 3.39
N THR A 95 -15.29 -1.94 4.52
CA THR A 95 -13.93 -2.46 4.60
C THR A 95 -13.93 -3.97 4.78
N THR A 96 -13.03 -4.64 4.09
CA THR A 96 -12.78 -6.07 4.28
C THR A 96 -11.31 -6.34 4.49
N ILE A 97 -11.05 -7.18 5.48
CA ILE A 97 -9.73 -7.50 5.99
C ILE A 97 -9.38 -8.91 5.55
N PHE A 98 -8.24 -9.04 4.89
CA PHE A 98 -7.66 -10.30 4.46
C PHE A 98 -6.26 -10.49 5.05
N GLU A 99 -5.82 -11.74 5.11
CA GLU A 99 -4.46 -12.12 5.44
C GLU A 99 -3.83 -12.93 4.31
N SER A 100 -2.53 -12.72 4.09
CA SER A 100 -1.75 -13.47 3.10
C SER A 100 -0.33 -13.72 3.63
N ILE A 101 0.28 -14.81 3.17
CA ILE A 101 1.71 -15.11 3.41
C ILE A 101 2.60 -14.64 2.25
N ASP A 102 2.00 -14.10 1.19
CA ASP A 102 2.74 -13.61 0.03
C ASP A 102 3.51 -12.32 0.34
N ASP A 103 4.51 -12.04 -0.49
CA ASP A 103 5.33 -10.84 -0.37
C ASP A 103 4.48 -9.55 -0.52
N PRO A 104 4.64 -8.53 0.37
CA PRO A 104 3.88 -7.28 0.29
C PRO A 104 3.99 -6.58 -1.06
N LYS A 105 5.13 -6.66 -1.75
CA LYS A 105 5.32 -6.06 -3.08
C LYS A 105 4.45 -6.76 -4.12
N LYS A 106 4.39 -8.10 -4.10
CA LYS A 106 3.54 -8.88 -5.00
C LYS A 106 2.06 -8.52 -4.82
N ILE A 107 1.62 -8.42 -3.56
CA ILE A 107 0.25 -8.01 -3.22
C ILE A 107 -0.01 -6.58 -3.72
N THR A 108 0.92 -5.66 -3.47
CA THR A 108 0.82 -4.26 -3.89
C THR A 108 0.71 -4.12 -5.41
N ASP A 109 1.54 -4.84 -6.15
CA ASP A 109 1.54 -4.78 -7.62
C ASP A 109 0.24 -5.36 -8.19
N TRP A 110 -0.30 -6.44 -7.61
CA TRP A 110 -1.62 -6.95 -7.98
C TRP A 110 -2.74 -5.91 -7.78
N TYR A 111 -2.75 -5.19 -6.65
CA TYR A 111 -3.75 -4.16 -6.41
C TYR A 111 -3.62 -2.95 -7.34
N LYS A 112 -2.38 -2.57 -7.73
CA LYS A 112 -2.18 -1.54 -8.78
C LYS A 112 -2.86 -1.97 -10.08
N ASP A 113 -2.66 -3.21 -10.49
CA ASP A 113 -3.22 -3.73 -11.73
C ASP A 113 -4.74 -3.91 -11.63
N LYS A 114 -5.25 -4.35 -10.48
CA LYS A 114 -6.69 -4.44 -10.21
C LYS A 114 -7.36 -3.08 -10.34
N ILE A 115 -6.82 -2.04 -9.68
CA ILE A 115 -7.37 -0.68 -9.74
C ILE A 115 -7.37 -0.18 -11.20
N LYS A 116 -6.27 -0.37 -11.94
CA LYS A 116 -6.19 -0.01 -13.36
C LYS A 116 -7.20 -0.77 -14.22
N SER A 117 -7.38 -2.07 -13.98
CA SER A 117 -8.33 -2.92 -14.73
C SER A 117 -9.78 -2.47 -14.55
N MET A 118 -10.08 -1.79 -13.45
CA MET A 118 -11.38 -1.18 -13.17
C MET A 118 -11.52 0.24 -13.76
N ASN A 119 -10.57 0.64 -14.62
CA ASN A 119 -10.54 1.92 -15.29
C ASN A 119 -10.51 3.11 -14.29
N MET A 120 -9.92 2.89 -13.11
CA MET A 120 -9.68 3.89 -12.08
C MET A 120 -8.30 4.51 -12.26
N ASN A 121 -8.22 5.83 -12.01
CA ASN A 121 -6.94 6.52 -11.92
C ASN A 121 -6.37 6.32 -10.51
N VAL A 122 -5.09 5.94 -10.39
CA VAL A 122 -4.41 5.89 -9.10
C VAL A 122 -4.24 7.33 -8.60
N THR A 123 -4.88 7.65 -7.47
CA THR A 123 -4.89 9.01 -6.89
C THR A 123 -3.90 9.17 -5.75
N SER A 124 -3.53 8.07 -5.08
CA SER A 124 -2.54 8.07 -4.01
C SER A 124 -1.78 6.75 -3.98
N PHE A 125 -0.47 6.85 -3.80
CA PHE A 125 0.41 5.71 -3.60
C PHE A 125 1.49 6.06 -2.59
N ILE A 126 1.40 5.44 -1.41
CA ILE A 126 2.41 5.54 -0.35
C ILE A 126 3.02 4.16 -0.19
N GLN A 127 4.34 4.06 -0.24
CA GLN A 127 5.07 2.82 0.00
C GLN A 127 6.19 3.10 0.99
N THR A 128 6.12 2.46 2.14
CA THR A 128 7.09 2.63 3.22
C THR A 128 7.63 1.27 3.63
N SER A 129 8.95 1.19 3.81
CA SER A 129 9.61 -0.01 4.31
C SER A 129 10.75 0.39 5.23
N THR A 130 10.61 0.14 6.53
CA THR A 130 11.59 0.53 7.55
C THR A 130 11.67 -0.55 8.61
N ASN A 131 12.89 -1.03 8.94
CA ASN A 131 13.13 -2.04 9.97
C ASN A 131 12.21 -3.26 9.85
N GLY A 132 12.08 -3.80 8.64
CA GLY A 132 11.23 -4.97 8.36
C GLY A 132 9.72 -4.73 8.43
N LYS A 133 9.26 -3.53 8.81
CA LYS A 133 7.85 -3.12 8.70
C LYS A 133 7.57 -2.60 7.30
N VAL A 134 6.46 -3.00 6.73
CA VAL A 134 5.96 -2.51 5.43
C VAL A 134 4.58 -1.91 5.63
N LEU A 135 4.36 -0.73 5.07
CA LEU A 135 3.06 -0.10 4.99
C LEU A 135 2.89 0.50 3.59
N ASN A 136 2.00 -0.08 2.80
CA ASN A 136 1.67 0.42 1.47
C ASN A 136 0.20 0.82 1.45
N LYS A 137 -0.07 2.02 0.96
CA LYS A 137 -1.44 2.54 0.78
C LYS A 137 -1.66 2.89 -0.67
N LEU A 138 -2.75 2.38 -1.24
CA LEU A 138 -3.16 2.62 -2.60
C LEU A 138 -4.58 3.19 -2.58
N ALA A 139 -4.81 4.24 -3.37
CA ALA A 139 -6.16 4.71 -3.65
C ALA A 139 -6.33 4.92 -5.16
N GLY A 140 -7.52 4.60 -5.65
CA GLY A 140 -7.89 4.90 -7.03
C GLY A 140 -9.37 5.21 -7.18
N ALA A 141 -9.70 6.05 -8.16
CA ALA A 141 -11.08 6.47 -8.41
C ALA A 141 -11.37 6.67 -9.91
N ASN A 142 -12.62 6.46 -10.31
CA ASN A 142 -13.12 6.69 -11.69
C ASN A 142 -14.30 7.68 -11.75
N GLY A 143 -14.51 8.47 -10.69
CA GLY A 143 -15.60 9.44 -10.58
C GLY A 143 -16.95 8.84 -10.15
N LYS A 144 -17.10 7.52 -10.12
CA LYS A 144 -18.27 6.82 -9.57
C LYS A 144 -17.95 5.99 -8.34
N THR A 145 -16.76 5.40 -8.33
CA THR A 145 -16.29 4.50 -7.28
C THR A 145 -14.89 4.91 -6.85
N GLU A 146 -14.62 4.80 -5.55
CA GLU A 146 -13.29 4.94 -4.97
C GLU A 146 -12.89 3.62 -4.29
N ALA A 147 -11.70 3.13 -4.59
CA ALA A 147 -11.11 1.99 -3.90
C ALA A 147 -9.90 2.45 -3.08
N ARG A 148 -9.81 1.96 -1.84
CA ARG A 148 -8.68 2.18 -0.93
C ARG A 148 -8.16 0.84 -0.45
N VAL A 149 -6.85 0.67 -0.49
CA VAL A 149 -6.19 -0.57 -0.07
C VAL A 149 -5.00 -0.22 0.81
N GLU A 150 -4.94 -0.83 1.99
CA GLU A 150 -3.82 -0.77 2.90
C GLU A 150 -3.22 -2.16 3.06
N ILE A 151 -1.90 -2.27 2.86
CA ILE A 151 -1.14 -3.50 2.94
C ILE A 151 -0.07 -3.30 4.01
N GLU A 152 -0.15 -4.11 5.06
CA GLU A 152 0.67 -3.95 6.26
C GLU A 152 1.38 -5.26 6.58
N LYS A 153 2.69 -5.17 6.82
CA LYS A 153 3.49 -6.27 7.37
C LYS A 153 4.25 -5.75 8.57
N GLN A 154 4.08 -6.42 9.72
CA GLN A 154 4.87 -6.13 10.91
C GLN A 154 6.28 -6.73 10.81
N GLU A 155 7.22 -6.13 11.54
CA GLU A 155 8.55 -6.70 11.70
C GLU A 155 8.45 -8.11 12.28
N ASN A 156 9.22 -9.05 11.72
CA ASN A 156 9.22 -10.47 12.09
C ASN A 156 7.89 -11.22 11.88
N SER A 157 6.86 -10.59 11.31
CA SER A 157 5.64 -11.28 10.89
C SER A 157 5.84 -11.90 9.50
N GLN A 158 5.32 -13.12 9.30
CA GLN A 158 5.16 -13.70 7.97
C GLN A 158 3.80 -13.35 7.35
N ILE A 159 2.86 -12.87 8.17
CA ILE A 159 1.51 -12.49 7.74
C ILE A 159 1.51 -11.04 7.28
N VAL A 160 0.92 -10.82 6.11
CA VAL A 160 0.58 -9.53 5.55
C VAL A 160 -0.92 -9.32 5.70
N LYS A 161 -1.29 -8.25 6.39
CA LYS A 161 -2.68 -7.80 6.53
C LYS A 161 -3.04 -6.90 5.36
N ILE A 162 -4.21 -7.12 4.78
CA ILE A 162 -4.73 -6.36 3.66
C ILE A 162 -6.10 -5.80 4.08
N SER A 163 -6.24 -4.48 4.13
CA SER A 163 -7.53 -3.82 4.35
C SER A 163 -7.98 -3.18 3.04
N ALA A 164 -9.06 -3.68 2.45
CA ALA A 164 -9.61 -3.16 1.19
C ALA A 164 -11.00 -2.56 1.41
N SER A 165 -11.19 -1.33 0.97
CA SER A 165 -12.45 -0.59 1.09
C SER A 165 -12.88 -0.06 -0.27
N VAL A 166 -14.18 -0.16 -0.57
CA VAL A 166 -14.78 0.35 -1.82
C VAL A 166 -15.99 1.20 -1.48
N TYR A 167 -16.05 2.40 -2.06
CA TYR A 167 -17.07 3.43 -1.81
C TYR A 167 -17.78 3.82 -3.11
#